data_AF-A0A3Q0S9N4-F1
#
_entry.id   AF-A0A3Q0S9N4-F1
#
_cell.length_a   1.000
_cell.length_b   1.000
_cell.length_c   1.000
_cell.angle_alpha   90.00
_cell.angle_beta   90.00
_cell.angle_gamma   90.00
#
_symmetry.space_group_name_H-M   'P 1'
#
loop_
_entity.id
_entity.type
_entity.pdbx_description
1 polymer ?
#
loop_
_entity_poly.entity_id
_entity_poly.type
_entity_poly.pdbx_seq_one_letter_code
_entity_poly.pdbx_strand_id
1 'polypeptide(L)'
;FITHPPLHTLIHPSFSRCPPLPPPSFHSLDIQVNDPLQPVTSDETVPAGGTVILTCRVAESDNSSLQWSNTAQQTLYFGEKRALRDNRIQLHRSTPTELSITISDVQLSDEGEYTCSIFTMPVRTARATVTVLGVPGKPQISGFEHAVKEGEKVTLTCTSTGSKPPAKLRWYKGDQLLEGGPEVVEPVEDNPTYNVSSELTLEVSASDDNTLIACAVNHPSLAPGDKRSEHALRVLYSPNVQIQPESDLPREGEKFSLRCSGNGNPEPTNYVWDKKDGELPLLAKPDGAVLNFLTLNKSDNGVYVCHADNGIGNSQGEYTLLVQDPTAMSTTSGMDHAVIGGVVAVIVFILLCLLIVLGRYLIRHKGTYLTHEAKGSDDAPDADTAIINAEGGHSGAEDKKEYFI
;
A
#
# COMPACT_ATOMS: atom_id res chain seq x y z
N PHE A 1 113.05 13.71 -38.61
CA PHE A 1 111.86 14.46 -38.16
C PHE A 1 110.63 13.60 -38.49
N ILE A 2 110.56 12.39 -37.92
CA ILE A 2 109.77 12.01 -36.72
C ILE A 2 108.28 12.32 -36.93
N THR A 3 107.62 11.35 -37.53
CA THR A 3 106.17 11.21 -37.69
C THR A 3 105.63 10.37 -36.52
N HIS A 4 104.60 10.86 -35.84
CA HIS A 4 103.94 10.16 -34.72
C HIS A 4 103.13 8.95 -35.22
N PRO A 5 103.17 7.80 -34.52
CA PRO A 5 102.30 6.65 -34.79
C PRO A 5 100.93 6.78 -34.06
N PRO A 6 99.89 6.05 -34.53
CA PRO A 6 98.51 6.19 -34.04
C PRO A 6 98.25 5.43 -32.73
N LEU A 7 97.39 5.99 -31.87
CA LEU A 7 96.96 5.37 -30.62
C LEU A 7 95.98 4.22 -30.86
N HIS A 8 96.27 3.10 -30.19
CA HIS A 8 95.44 1.91 -30.07
C HIS A 8 94.14 2.18 -29.31
N THR A 9 93.04 1.70 -29.90
CA THR A 9 91.70 1.58 -29.35
C THR A 9 91.67 0.57 -28.19
N LEU A 10 91.37 1.04 -26.97
CA LEU A 10 91.08 0.19 -25.81
C LEU A 10 89.57 -0.12 -25.78
N ILE A 11 89.25 -1.40 -25.98
CA ILE A 11 87.89 -1.96 -25.86
C ILE A 11 87.63 -2.24 -24.38
N HIS A 12 86.73 -1.48 -23.75
CA HIS A 12 86.22 -1.77 -22.41
C HIS A 12 85.14 -2.86 -22.49
N PRO A 13 85.16 -3.88 -21.60
CA PRO A 13 84.12 -4.90 -21.56
C PRO A 13 82.82 -4.34 -20.96
N SER A 14 81.72 -4.75 -21.57
CA SER A 14 80.33 -4.48 -21.19
C SER A 14 80.01 -5.03 -19.79
N PHE A 15 79.68 -4.13 -18.85
CA PHE A 15 79.07 -4.50 -17.57
C PHE A 15 77.60 -4.86 -17.78
N SER A 16 77.27 -6.15 -17.69
CA SER A 16 75.91 -6.65 -17.54
C SER A 16 75.35 -6.23 -16.17
N ARG A 17 74.35 -5.35 -16.18
CA ARG A 17 73.57 -5.00 -14.97
C ARG A 17 72.74 -6.21 -14.54
N CYS A 18 72.90 -6.65 -13.29
CA CYS A 18 71.94 -7.56 -12.65
C CYS A 18 70.59 -6.83 -12.48
N PRO A 19 69.45 -7.52 -12.64
CA PRO A 19 68.15 -6.96 -12.27
C PRO A 19 68.06 -6.79 -10.74
N PRO A 20 67.34 -5.77 -10.24
CA PRO A 20 67.16 -5.59 -8.80
C PRO A 20 66.31 -6.73 -8.24
N LEU A 21 66.72 -7.25 -7.07
CA LEU A 21 65.93 -8.17 -6.27
C LEU A 21 64.56 -7.53 -5.93
N PRO A 22 63.45 -8.27 -5.98
CA PRO A 22 62.18 -7.75 -5.48
C PRO A 22 62.32 -7.46 -3.98
N PRO A 23 61.68 -6.40 -3.45
CA PRO A 23 61.68 -6.14 -2.02
C PRO A 23 61.08 -7.34 -1.27
N PRO A 24 61.50 -7.61 -0.03
CA PRO A 24 60.89 -8.67 0.75
C PRO A 24 59.39 -8.38 0.84
N SER A 25 58.58 -9.34 0.42
CA SER A 25 57.16 -9.34 0.69
C SER A 25 56.98 -9.34 2.20
N PHE A 26 56.71 -8.18 2.77
CA PHE A 26 56.03 -8.09 4.04
C PHE A 26 54.64 -8.66 3.81
N HIS A 27 54.51 -9.99 3.91
CA HIS A 27 53.27 -10.56 4.41
C HIS A 27 53.09 -9.93 5.78
N SER A 28 52.26 -8.89 5.84
CA SER A 28 51.49 -8.54 7.02
C SER A 28 50.71 -9.79 7.40
N LEU A 29 51.36 -10.65 8.17
CA LEU A 29 50.71 -11.53 9.11
C LEU A 29 49.94 -10.60 10.03
N ASP A 30 48.68 -10.34 9.67
CA ASP A 30 47.64 -9.88 10.59
C ASP A 30 47.42 -11.03 11.60
N ILE A 31 48.44 -11.28 12.43
CA ILE A 31 48.25 -11.93 13.70
C ILE A 31 47.53 -10.85 14.50
N GLN A 32 46.20 -10.88 14.46
CA GLN A 32 45.42 -10.49 15.63
C GLN A 32 46.03 -11.31 16.78
N VAL A 33 47.00 -10.72 17.49
CA VAL A 33 47.41 -11.20 18.79
C VAL A 33 46.14 -11.04 19.59
N ASN A 34 45.37 -12.12 19.70
CA ASN A 34 44.12 -12.15 20.41
C ASN A 34 44.50 -12.09 21.89
N ASP A 35 44.87 -10.88 22.31
CA ASP A 35 45.37 -10.60 23.64
C ASP A 35 44.20 -10.80 24.60
N PRO A 36 44.23 -11.84 25.44
CA PRO A 36 43.05 -12.27 26.16
C PRO A 36 42.58 -11.24 27.20
N LEU A 37 43.47 -10.31 27.57
CA LEU A 37 43.20 -9.21 28.50
C LEU A 37 42.81 -7.91 27.78
N GLN A 38 42.80 -7.88 26.44
CA GLN A 38 42.37 -6.70 25.70
C GLN A 38 40.84 -6.55 25.78
N PRO A 39 40.32 -5.45 26.35
CA PRO A 39 38.89 -5.22 26.38
C PRO A 39 38.33 -4.97 24.97
N VAL A 40 37.09 -5.39 24.75
CA VAL A 40 36.31 -5.19 23.54
C VAL A 40 34.96 -4.58 23.91
N THR A 41 34.51 -3.62 23.12
CA THR A 41 33.19 -2.97 23.20
C THR A 41 32.76 -2.57 21.79
N SER A 42 31.46 -2.29 21.60
CA SER A 42 30.85 -1.83 20.36
C SER A 42 30.35 -0.39 20.45
N ASP A 43 30.24 0.27 19.30
CA ASP A 43 29.48 1.51 19.15
C ASP A 43 27.99 1.22 19.28
N GLU A 44 27.25 2.16 19.86
CA GLU A 44 25.81 2.02 20.10
C GLU A 44 25.05 3.21 19.55
N THR A 45 23.89 2.96 18.96
CA THR A 45 23.00 4.03 18.45
C THR A 45 21.64 3.91 19.14
N VAL A 46 21.16 5.00 19.73
CA VAL A 46 19.93 5.00 20.52
C VAL A 46 19.13 6.28 20.26
N PRO A 47 17.79 6.21 20.13
CA PRO A 47 16.96 7.41 20.10
C PRO A 47 16.95 8.13 21.45
N ALA A 48 16.86 9.45 21.44
CA ALA A 48 16.70 10.26 22.65
C ALA A 48 15.47 9.79 23.47
N GLY A 49 15.60 9.75 24.79
CA GLY A 49 14.65 9.14 25.71
C GLY A 49 14.72 7.61 25.81
N GLY A 50 15.51 6.96 24.94
CA GLY A 50 15.73 5.52 24.96
C GLY A 50 16.66 5.05 26.09
N THR A 51 17.07 3.79 26.02
CA THR A 51 18.05 3.19 26.94
C THR A 51 19.16 2.53 26.14
N VAL A 52 20.42 2.85 26.44
CA VAL A 52 21.60 2.21 25.83
C VAL A 52 22.30 1.31 26.84
N ILE A 53 22.86 0.19 26.36
CA ILE A 53 23.64 -0.75 27.18
C ILE A 53 25.07 -0.75 26.67
N LEU A 54 26.00 -0.23 27.48
CA LEU A 54 27.43 -0.28 27.20
C LEU A 54 28.01 -1.55 27.80
N THR A 55 28.56 -2.42 26.95
CA THR A 55 29.09 -3.73 27.36
C THR A 55 30.57 -3.81 27.04
N CYS A 56 31.38 -3.98 28.08
CA CYS A 56 32.80 -4.22 27.95
C CYS A 56 33.14 -5.66 28.34
N ARG A 57 33.87 -6.36 27.47
CA ARG A 57 34.25 -7.78 27.67
C ARG A 57 35.74 -7.98 27.48
N VAL A 58 36.31 -8.89 28.25
CA VAL A 58 37.67 -9.45 28.08
C VAL A 58 37.55 -10.97 27.97
N ALA A 59 38.45 -11.62 27.22
CA ALA A 59 38.39 -13.07 27.03
C ALA A 59 38.80 -13.82 28.31
N GLU A 60 39.79 -13.31 29.01
CA GLU A 60 40.26 -13.80 30.31
C GLU A 60 40.39 -12.65 31.30
N SER A 61 40.44 -12.98 32.59
CA SER A 61 40.63 -12.00 33.66
C SER A 61 41.68 -12.52 34.64
N ASP A 62 42.64 -11.66 34.95
CA ASP A 62 43.66 -11.87 35.98
C ASP A 62 43.21 -11.31 37.35
N ASN A 63 41.89 -11.20 37.56
CA ASN A 63 41.27 -10.52 38.70
C ASN A 63 41.47 -8.98 38.70
N SER A 64 41.93 -8.42 37.57
CA SER A 64 41.86 -6.97 37.34
C SER A 64 40.42 -6.50 37.23
N SER A 65 40.17 -5.27 37.69
CA SER A 65 38.85 -4.65 37.65
C SER A 65 38.62 -3.91 36.33
N LEU A 66 37.44 -4.11 35.76
CA LEU A 66 36.94 -3.32 34.63
C LEU A 66 36.37 -1.99 35.14
N GLN A 67 36.46 -0.96 34.30
CA GLN A 67 35.94 0.37 34.58
C GLN A 67 35.34 0.99 33.32
N TRP A 68 34.20 1.64 33.48
CA TRP A 68 33.65 2.55 32.48
C TRP A 68 33.90 4.01 32.87
N SER A 69 34.35 4.82 31.93
CA SER A 69 34.35 6.29 32.03
C SER A 69 33.49 6.92 30.93
N ASN A 70 32.93 8.09 31.24
CA ASN A 70 32.13 8.88 30.29
C ASN A 70 33.03 9.67 29.32
N THR A 71 32.39 10.47 28.48
CA THR A 71 33.02 11.36 27.48
C THR A 71 33.97 12.39 28.11
N ALA A 72 33.72 12.79 29.35
CA ALA A 72 34.59 13.68 30.14
C ALA A 72 35.68 12.93 30.93
N GLN A 73 35.88 11.63 30.66
CA GLN A 73 36.80 10.73 31.36
C GLN A 73 36.53 10.59 32.87
N GLN A 74 35.30 10.86 33.32
CA GLN A 74 34.87 10.61 34.69
C GLN A 74 34.43 9.16 34.85
N THR A 75 34.88 8.49 35.91
CA THR A 75 34.49 7.12 36.21
C THR A 75 32.98 7.03 36.47
N LEU A 76 32.31 6.16 35.72
CA LEU A 76 30.90 5.80 35.92
C LEU A 76 30.78 4.66 36.91
N TYR A 77 31.46 3.56 36.60
CA TYR A 77 31.52 2.33 37.40
C TYR A 77 32.94 1.78 37.41
N PHE A 78 33.35 1.28 38.57
CA PHE A 78 34.57 0.50 38.77
C PHE A 78 34.17 -0.85 39.39
N GLY A 79 34.18 -1.91 38.59
CA GLY A 79 33.49 -3.16 38.92
C GLY A 79 32.02 -2.89 39.27
N GLU A 80 31.57 -3.36 40.43
CA GLU A 80 30.20 -3.16 40.92
C GLU A 80 29.98 -1.77 41.58
N LYS A 81 31.05 -1.01 41.83
CA LYS A 81 30.97 0.24 42.57
C LYS A 81 30.63 1.41 41.64
N ARG A 82 29.51 2.07 41.90
CA ARG A 82 29.14 3.33 41.24
C ARG A 82 30.02 4.47 41.73
N ALA A 83 30.59 5.24 40.81
CA ALA A 83 31.41 6.41 41.11
C ALA A 83 30.67 7.73 40.82
N LEU A 84 29.90 7.81 39.73
CA LEU A 84 29.10 9.00 39.40
C LEU A 84 27.67 8.90 39.95
N ARG A 85 27.18 9.97 40.59
CA ARG A 85 25.80 10.05 41.10
C ARG A 85 24.80 10.50 40.02
N ASP A 86 24.73 9.74 38.93
CA ASP A 86 23.63 9.83 37.96
C ASP A 86 22.72 8.61 38.15
N ASN A 87 21.43 8.85 38.38
CA ASN A 87 20.45 7.78 38.61
C ASN A 87 20.03 7.08 37.31
N ARG A 88 20.29 7.70 36.16
CA ARG A 88 20.05 7.08 34.84
C ARG A 88 21.03 5.96 34.54
N ILE A 89 22.21 6.00 35.17
CA ILE A 89 23.29 5.05 34.94
C ILE A 89 23.24 3.92 35.99
N GLN A 90 22.81 2.74 35.55
CA GLN A 90 22.61 1.58 36.41
C GLN A 90 23.55 0.45 36.02
N LEU A 91 23.94 -0.37 37.00
CA LEU A 91 24.72 -1.57 36.73
C LEU A 91 23.80 -2.61 36.07
N HIS A 92 24.19 -3.09 34.89
CA HIS A 92 23.46 -4.14 34.20
C HIS A 92 24.03 -5.52 34.53
N ARG A 93 25.36 -5.67 34.42
CA ARG A 93 26.08 -6.89 34.71
C ARG A 93 27.50 -6.58 35.18
N SER A 94 27.97 -7.29 36.21
CA SER A 94 29.38 -7.27 36.61
C SER A 94 29.87 -8.68 36.85
N THR A 95 30.95 -9.05 36.19
CA THR A 95 31.71 -10.30 36.37
C THR A 95 33.20 -9.98 36.17
N PRO A 96 34.12 -10.89 36.50
CA PRO A 96 35.55 -10.67 36.24
C PRO A 96 35.90 -10.40 34.77
N THR A 97 35.08 -10.86 33.82
CA THR A 97 35.32 -10.75 32.37
C THR A 97 34.36 -9.81 31.65
N GLU A 98 33.34 -9.28 32.33
CA GLU A 98 32.31 -8.43 31.71
C GLU A 98 31.83 -7.35 32.67
N LEU A 99 31.81 -6.11 32.19
CA LEU A 99 31.17 -4.99 32.86
C LEU A 99 30.21 -4.31 31.89
N SER A 100 28.92 -4.44 32.18
CA SER A 100 27.85 -3.81 31.42
C SER A 100 27.07 -2.82 32.29
N ILE A 101 26.83 -1.64 31.74
CA ILE A 101 26.03 -0.58 32.37
C ILE A 101 24.91 -0.15 31.44
N THR A 102 23.78 0.26 31.98
CA THR A 102 22.68 0.86 31.23
C THR A 102 22.60 2.35 31.51
N ILE A 103 22.35 3.16 30.47
CA ILE A 103 22.01 4.58 30.60
C ILE A 103 20.57 4.73 30.07
N SER A 104 19.62 4.98 30.96
CA SER A 104 18.21 5.22 30.61
C SER A 104 17.92 6.70 30.37
N ASP A 105 16.85 7.03 29.66
CA ASP A 105 16.47 8.41 29.36
C ASP A 105 17.65 9.20 28.75
N VAL A 106 18.19 8.64 27.66
CA VAL A 106 19.37 9.16 26.98
C VAL A 106 19.07 10.53 26.38
N GLN A 107 19.92 11.50 26.66
CA GLN A 107 19.84 12.86 26.16
C GLN A 107 20.83 13.07 25.02
N LEU A 108 20.59 14.07 24.17
CA LEU A 108 21.51 14.43 23.08
C LEU A 108 22.91 14.80 23.58
N SER A 109 23.03 15.26 24.83
CA SER A 109 24.31 15.57 25.49
C SER A 109 25.09 14.35 25.96
N ASP A 110 24.48 13.16 26.02
CA ASP A 110 25.17 11.92 26.40
C ASP A 110 25.98 11.33 25.23
N GLU A 111 25.85 11.91 24.03
CA GLU A 111 26.59 11.51 22.84
C GLU A 111 28.11 11.69 23.01
N GLY A 112 28.87 10.72 22.51
CA GLY A 112 30.32 10.79 22.43
C GLY A 112 31.02 9.46 22.73
N GLU A 113 32.33 9.56 22.97
CA GLU A 113 33.20 8.41 23.18
C GLU A 113 33.27 8.02 24.68
N TYR A 114 32.81 6.82 25.00
CA TYR A 114 32.95 6.21 26.33
C TYR A 114 34.13 5.25 26.33
N THR A 115 34.88 5.21 27.43
CA THR A 115 36.07 4.37 27.54
C THR A 115 35.85 3.24 28.53
N CYS A 116 36.05 2.01 28.08
CA CYS A 116 36.26 0.88 28.99
C CYS A 116 37.75 0.72 29.25
N SER A 117 38.14 0.58 30.51
CA SER A 117 39.52 0.32 30.93
C SER A 117 39.61 -0.92 31.79
N ILE A 118 40.66 -1.71 31.60
CA ILE A 118 41.07 -2.78 32.52
C ILE A 118 42.45 -2.42 33.09
N PHE A 119 42.58 -2.45 34.41
CA PHE A 119 43.76 -1.98 35.13
C PHE A 119 44.87 -3.02 35.24
N THR A 120 45.29 -3.58 34.10
CA THR A 120 46.51 -4.38 33.97
C THR A 120 47.76 -3.50 33.95
N MET A 121 48.96 -4.09 33.94
CA MET A 121 50.20 -3.37 33.67
C MET A 121 50.77 -3.81 32.31
N PRO A 122 50.66 -2.99 31.22
CA PRO A 122 50.04 -1.66 31.14
C PRO A 122 48.50 -1.69 31.13
N VAL A 123 47.87 -0.55 31.42
CA VAL A 123 46.40 -0.40 31.35
C VAL A 123 45.96 -0.58 29.90
N ARG A 124 44.89 -1.36 29.69
CA ARG A 124 44.32 -1.59 28.37
C ARG A 124 42.95 -0.94 28.29
N THR A 125 42.63 -0.40 27.12
CA THR A 125 41.39 0.36 26.91
C THR A 125 40.70 -0.05 25.64
N ALA A 126 39.37 0.05 25.65
CA ALA A 126 38.51 -0.02 24.49
C ALA A 126 37.56 1.19 24.51
N ARG A 127 37.12 1.65 23.34
CA ARG A 127 36.29 2.84 23.19
C ARG A 127 35.00 2.46 22.48
N ALA A 128 33.89 3.04 22.93
CA ALA A 128 32.57 2.91 22.33
C ALA A 128 32.01 4.30 22.06
N THR A 129 31.59 4.55 20.82
CA THR A 129 30.89 5.77 20.44
C THR A 129 29.40 5.56 20.64
N VAL A 130 28.80 6.37 21.51
CA VAL A 130 27.33 6.44 21.66
C VAL A 130 26.84 7.53 20.73
N THR A 131 26.04 7.15 19.72
CA THR A 131 25.35 8.09 18.83
C THR A 131 23.90 8.24 19.28
N VAL A 132 23.47 9.47 19.56
CA VAL A 132 22.10 9.73 20.01
C VAL A 132 21.28 10.29 18.85
N LEU A 133 20.20 9.61 18.49
CA LEU A 133 19.29 10.04 17.43
C LEU A 133 18.23 10.99 18.00
N GLY A 134 18.06 12.13 17.34
CA GLY A 134 16.97 13.07 17.60
C GLY A 134 15.71 12.59 16.90
N VAL A 135 14.67 12.30 17.69
CA VAL A 135 13.41 11.77 17.19
C VAL A 135 12.59 12.90 16.56
N PRO A 136 12.34 12.88 15.24
CA PRO A 136 11.60 13.96 14.57
C PRO A 136 10.19 14.11 15.13
N GLY A 137 9.65 15.34 15.13
CA GLY A 137 8.25 15.62 15.46
C GLY A 137 7.26 15.04 14.45
N LYS A 138 5.96 15.10 14.76
CA LYS A 138 4.92 14.77 13.77
C LYS A 138 4.94 15.85 12.66
N PRO A 139 5.04 15.49 11.38
CA PRO A 139 5.14 16.47 10.30
C PRO A 139 3.88 17.35 10.27
N GLN A 140 4.03 18.63 9.95
CA GLN A 140 2.91 19.56 9.77
C GLN A 140 2.84 19.96 8.31
N ILE A 141 1.66 19.85 7.72
CA ILE A 141 1.40 20.31 6.35
C ILE A 141 0.82 21.72 6.45
N SER A 142 1.14 22.59 5.50
CA SER A 142 0.53 23.91 5.30
C SER A 142 0.28 24.15 3.80
N GLY A 143 -0.46 25.20 3.46
CA GLY A 143 -0.82 25.52 2.07
C GLY A 143 -2.20 25.02 1.63
N PHE A 144 -3.01 24.46 2.54
CA PHE A 144 -4.37 23.97 2.28
C PHE A 144 -5.49 24.88 2.81
N GLU A 145 -5.15 26.07 3.32
CA GLU A 145 -6.09 26.98 4.02
C GLU A 145 -7.19 27.54 3.12
N HIS A 146 -6.92 27.66 1.82
CA HIS A 146 -7.87 28.15 0.83
C HIS A 146 -8.16 27.06 -0.20
N ALA A 147 -9.39 27.07 -0.71
CA ALA A 147 -9.76 26.19 -1.82
C ALA A 147 -9.12 26.70 -3.13
N VAL A 148 -8.75 25.76 -4.01
CA VAL A 148 -8.02 26.05 -5.25
C VAL A 148 -8.90 25.67 -6.43
N LYS A 149 -8.92 26.48 -7.50
CA LYS A 149 -9.75 26.18 -8.67
C LYS A 149 -9.10 25.08 -9.52
N GLU A 150 -9.92 24.24 -10.14
CA GLU A 150 -9.47 23.25 -11.13
C GLU A 150 -8.59 23.89 -12.21
N GLY A 151 -7.46 23.23 -12.52
CA GLY A 151 -6.43 23.69 -13.45
C GLY A 151 -5.41 24.65 -12.86
N GLU A 152 -5.63 25.15 -11.64
CA GLU A 152 -4.62 25.95 -10.92
C GLU A 152 -3.63 25.07 -10.17
N LYS A 153 -2.52 25.69 -9.73
CA LYS A 153 -1.47 25.01 -8.98
C LYS A 153 -1.59 25.33 -7.49
N VAL A 154 -1.51 24.30 -6.66
CA VAL A 154 -1.39 24.41 -5.21
C VAL A 154 0.02 24.05 -4.79
N THR A 155 0.60 24.82 -3.87
CA THR A 155 1.88 24.50 -3.24
C THR A 155 1.64 24.19 -1.76
N LEU A 156 1.96 22.96 -1.38
CA LEU A 156 1.89 22.46 -0.01
C LEU A 156 3.30 22.42 0.58
N THR A 157 3.44 22.80 1.84
CA THR A 157 4.72 22.69 2.56
C THR A 157 4.55 21.69 3.69
N CYS A 158 5.48 20.74 3.80
CA CYS A 158 5.54 19.82 4.92
C CYS A 158 6.79 20.13 5.74
N THR A 159 6.63 20.29 7.04
CA THR A 159 7.73 20.62 7.96
C THR A 159 7.78 19.63 9.12
N SER A 160 8.96 19.12 9.43
CA SER A 160 9.23 18.27 10.61
C SER A 160 10.42 18.83 11.38
N THR A 161 10.33 18.87 12.70
CA THR A 161 11.33 19.48 13.59
C THR A 161 12.05 18.44 14.45
N GLY A 162 13.22 18.78 15.00
CA GLY A 162 13.90 17.95 16.01
C GLY A 162 14.59 16.68 15.48
N SER A 163 14.82 16.59 14.17
CA SER A 163 15.45 15.41 13.57
C SER A 163 16.97 15.42 13.77
N LYS A 164 17.58 14.30 14.19
CA LYS A 164 19.04 14.09 14.14
C LYS A 164 19.33 12.63 13.80
N PRO A 165 19.91 12.30 12.64
CA PRO A 165 20.28 13.20 11.52
C PRO A 165 19.06 13.85 10.84
N PRO A 166 19.25 14.77 9.86
CA PRO A 166 18.14 15.32 9.06
C PRO A 166 17.26 14.20 8.50
N ALA A 167 15.95 14.28 8.76
CA ALA A 167 14.99 13.31 8.25
C ALA A 167 14.70 13.51 6.76
N LYS A 168 14.16 12.48 6.10
CA LYS A 168 13.64 12.58 4.73
C LYS A 168 12.12 12.68 4.75
N LEU A 169 11.56 13.62 4.01
CA LEU A 169 10.13 13.83 3.88
C LEU A 169 9.63 13.19 2.59
N ARG A 170 8.53 12.45 2.70
CA ARG A 170 7.92 11.73 1.57
C ARG A 170 6.46 12.12 1.44
N TRP A 171 6.09 12.56 0.25
CA TRP A 171 4.73 12.94 -0.10
C TRP A 171 3.95 11.78 -0.69
N TYR A 172 2.68 11.66 -0.33
CA TYR A 172 1.80 10.62 -0.84
C TYR A 172 0.43 11.20 -1.20
N LYS A 173 -0.19 10.60 -2.21
CA LYS A 173 -1.61 10.80 -2.56
C LYS A 173 -2.27 9.43 -2.57
N GLY A 174 -3.03 9.12 -1.52
CA GLY A 174 -3.37 7.73 -1.20
C GLY A 174 -2.10 6.89 -1.00
N ASP A 175 -1.95 5.81 -1.76
CA ASP A 175 -0.76 4.93 -1.73
C ASP A 175 0.35 5.35 -2.72
N GLN A 176 0.07 6.32 -3.59
CA GLN A 176 1.02 6.76 -4.60
C GLN A 176 2.05 7.72 -4.00
N LEU A 177 3.34 7.42 -4.18
CA LEU A 177 4.43 8.33 -3.84
C LEU A 177 4.49 9.47 -4.86
N LEU A 178 4.57 10.71 -4.35
CA LEU A 178 4.73 11.92 -5.15
C LEU A 178 6.16 12.46 -5.04
N GLU A 179 6.65 13.07 -6.12
CA GLU A 179 7.92 13.80 -6.11
C GLU A 179 7.69 15.22 -5.59
N GLY A 180 8.24 15.49 -4.40
CA GLY A 180 8.34 16.84 -3.87
C GLY A 180 9.57 17.59 -4.39
N GLY A 181 9.60 18.89 -4.12
CA GLY A 181 10.79 19.72 -4.27
C GLY A 181 11.91 19.31 -3.31
N PRO A 182 13.12 19.89 -3.49
CA PRO A 182 14.28 19.58 -2.67
C PRO A 182 14.00 19.87 -1.20
N GLU A 183 14.51 19.01 -0.33
CA GLU A 183 14.41 19.19 1.12
C GLU A 183 15.30 20.36 1.57
N VAL A 184 14.73 21.28 2.34
CA VAL A 184 15.45 22.37 3.01
C VAL A 184 15.75 21.91 4.43
N VAL A 185 17.03 21.94 4.81
CA VAL A 185 17.51 21.49 6.12
C VAL A 185 18.06 22.69 6.88
N GLU A 186 17.43 23.00 8.01
CA GLU A 186 17.78 24.12 8.87
C GLU A 186 18.27 23.59 10.24
N PRO A 187 19.51 23.87 10.65
CA PRO A 187 19.96 23.52 11.99
C PRO A 187 19.24 24.37 13.05
N VAL A 188 18.92 23.77 14.18
CA VAL A 188 18.33 24.48 15.32
C VAL A 188 19.45 25.09 16.17
N GLU A 189 19.34 26.37 16.51
CA GLU A 189 20.31 27.02 17.41
C GLU A 189 20.33 26.36 18.79
N ASP A 190 21.51 26.20 19.38
CA ASP A 190 21.75 25.60 20.71
C ASP A 190 21.24 24.15 20.91
N ASN A 191 20.83 23.47 19.84
CA ASN A 191 20.35 22.10 19.89
C ASN A 191 20.88 21.33 18.67
N PRO A 192 21.54 20.15 18.82
CA PRO A 192 22.13 19.42 17.71
C PRO A 192 21.08 18.68 16.85
N THR A 193 19.97 19.34 16.51
CA THR A 193 18.87 18.82 15.71
C THR A 193 18.60 19.73 14.50
N TYR A 194 17.82 19.20 13.57
CA TYR A 194 17.49 19.84 12.31
C TYR A 194 15.98 19.89 12.12
N ASN A 195 15.53 21.04 11.61
CA ASN A 195 14.23 21.19 11.00
C ASN A 195 14.37 20.89 9.51
N VAL A 196 13.46 20.07 8.99
CA VAL A 196 13.43 19.71 7.57
C VAL A 196 12.08 20.12 7.02
N SER A 197 12.10 20.81 5.88
CA SER A 197 10.89 21.14 5.13
C SER A 197 11.01 20.68 3.67
N SER A 198 9.87 20.37 3.06
CA SER A 198 9.75 20.00 1.65
C SER A 198 8.50 20.64 1.10
N GLU A 199 8.55 21.10 -0.14
CA GLU A 199 7.39 21.66 -0.85
C GLU A 199 6.89 20.67 -1.91
N LEU A 200 5.59 20.63 -2.12
CA LEU A 200 4.93 19.86 -3.17
C LEU A 200 4.04 20.79 -3.96
N THR A 201 4.33 20.94 -5.26
CA THR A 201 3.48 21.71 -6.17
C THR A 201 2.70 20.77 -7.09
N LEU A 202 1.38 20.88 -7.08
CA LEU A 202 0.46 20.05 -7.87
C LEU A 202 -0.47 20.94 -8.68
N GLU A 203 -0.76 20.55 -9.91
CA GLU A 203 -1.89 21.09 -10.67
C GLU A 203 -3.14 20.29 -10.29
N VAL A 204 -4.18 20.96 -9.80
CA VAL A 204 -5.37 20.28 -9.23
C VAL A 204 -6.44 20.03 -10.27
N SER A 205 -7.11 18.90 -10.17
CA SER A 205 -8.25 18.49 -11.00
C SER A 205 -9.50 18.26 -10.15
N ALA A 206 -10.68 18.21 -10.78
CA ALA A 206 -11.93 17.93 -10.05
C ALA A 206 -11.91 16.61 -9.25
N SER A 207 -11.15 15.60 -9.70
CA SER A 207 -11.02 14.32 -8.98
C SER A 207 -10.11 14.39 -7.75
N ASP A 208 -9.39 15.48 -7.56
CA ASP A 208 -8.52 15.70 -6.39
C ASP A 208 -9.27 16.27 -5.19
N ASP A 209 -10.53 16.70 -5.38
CA ASP A 209 -11.35 17.20 -4.28
C ASP A 209 -11.56 16.10 -3.22
N ASN A 210 -11.40 16.47 -1.95
CA ASN A 210 -11.41 15.56 -0.80
C ASN A 210 -10.35 14.44 -0.84
N THR A 211 -9.40 14.47 -1.78
CA THR A 211 -8.29 13.52 -1.80
C THR A 211 -7.28 13.86 -0.71
N LEU A 212 -6.86 12.85 0.05
CA LEU A 212 -5.89 12.99 1.13
C LEU A 212 -4.46 13.05 0.57
N ILE A 213 -3.78 14.16 0.84
CA ILE A 213 -2.35 14.31 0.64
C ILE A 213 -1.64 14.09 1.98
N ALA A 214 -0.71 13.14 1.99
CA ALA A 214 0.06 12.79 3.16
C ALA A 214 1.52 13.20 3.05
N CYS A 215 2.10 13.56 4.18
CA CYS A 215 3.54 13.68 4.35
C CYS A 215 3.99 12.73 5.45
N ALA A 216 4.95 11.85 5.14
CA ALA A 216 5.54 10.92 6.09
C ALA A 216 7.03 11.21 6.30
N VAL A 217 7.48 11.01 7.53
CA VAL A 217 8.88 11.18 7.93
C VAL A 217 9.59 9.83 7.85
N ASN A 218 10.72 9.79 7.15
CA ASN A 218 11.64 8.66 7.13
C ASN A 218 12.92 9.04 7.90
N HIS A 219 13.17 8.31 8.99
CA HIS A 219 14.28 8.57 9.90
C HIS A 219 14.72 7.27 10.61
N PRO A 220 16.02 7.05 10.90
CA PRO A 220 16.49 5.84 11.55
C PRO A 220 15.92 5.55 12.95
N SER A 221 15.40 6.58 13.63
CA SER A 221 14.77 6.43 14.95
C SER A 221 13.31 5.97 14.88
N LEU A 222 12.72 5.87 13.69
CA LEU A 222 11.30 5.61 13.48
C LEU A 222 11.09 4.33 12.66
N ALA A 223 10.00 3.62 12.95
CA ALA A 223 9.50 2.59 12.05
C ALA A 223 8.89 3.25 10.79
N PRO A 224 8.89 2.58 9.62
CA PRO A 224 8.23 3.10 8.43
C PRO A 224 6.76 3.41 8.69
N GLY A 225 6.34 4.66 8.44
CA GLY A 225 4.96 5.10 8.62
C GLY A 225 4.58 5.54 10.03
N ASP A 226 5.51 5.49 11.01
CA ASP A 226 5.22 5.84 12.41
C ASP A 226 4.80 7.32 12.58
N LYS A 227 5.41 8.22 11.80
CA LYS A 227 5.07 9.65 11.81
C LYS A 227 4.61 10.12 10.44
N ARG A 228 3.31 10.39 10.35
CA ARG A 228 2.58 10.81 9.16
C ARG A 228 1.51 11.84 9.50
N SER A 229 1.29 12.77 8.58
CA SER A 229 0.17 13.71 8.62
C SER A 229 -0.52 13.75 7.26
N GLU A 230 -1.82 13.98 7.26
CA GLU A 230 -2.69 13.93 6.09
C GLU A 230 -3.64 15.11 6.11
N HIS A 231 -3.90 15.69 4.94
CA HIS A 231 -4.92 16.72 4.75
C HIS A 231 -5.67 16.50 3.45
N ALA A 232 -6.98 16.74 3.48
CA ALA A 232 -7.83 16.70 2.29
C ALA A 232 -7.66 17.99 1.48
N LEU A 233 -7.47 17.85 0.17
CA LEU A 233 -7.52 19.00 -0.74
C LEU A 233 -8.95 19.50 -0.88
N ARG A 234 -9.09 20.82 -1.05
CA ARG A 234 -10.37 21.48 -1.35
C ARG A 234 -10.25 22.10 -2.75
N VAL A 235 -10.91 21.47 -3.72
CA VAL A 235 -10.83 21.87 -5.13
C VAL A 235 -12.18 22.37 -5.61
N LEU A 236 -12.20 23.58 -6.16
CA LEU A 236 -13.39 24.18 -6.74
C LEU A 236 -13.43 23.89 -8.23
N TYR A 237 -14.52 23.30 -8.70
CA TYR A 237 -14.69 22.91 -10.10
C TYR A 237 -16.11 23.19 -10.59
N SER A 238 -16.23 23.43 -11.90
CA SER A 238 -17.52 23.68 -12.55
C SER A 238 -18.40 22.43 -12.52
N PRO A 239 -19.74 22.55 -12.52
CA PRO A 239 -20.61 21.39 -12.43
C PRO A 239 -20.48 20.49 -13.66
N ASN A 240 -20.69 19.18 -13.51
CA ASN A 240 -20.97 18.24 -14.59
C ASN A 240 -22.46 17.91 -14.58
N VAL A 241 -23.19 18.34 -15.61
CA VAL A 241 -24.66 18.26 -15.64
C VAL A 241 -25.12 16.99 -16.35
N GLN A 242 -26.01 16.26 -15.69
CA GLN A 242 -26.68 15.07 -16.19
C GLN A 242 -28.19 15.22 -16.02
N ILE A 243 -28.96 14.71 -16.98
CA ILE A 243 -30.42 14.69 -16.92
C ILE A 243 -30.86 13.24 -16.81
N GLN A 244 -31.56 12.92 -15.72
CA GLN A 244 -32.12 11.62 -15.43
C GLN A 244 -33.64 11.64 -15.69
N PRO A 245 -34.17 10.75 -16.55
CA PRO A 245 -35.60 10.61 -16.72
C PRO A 245 -36.24 9.88 -15.54
N GLU A 246 -37.51 10.15 -15.27
CA GLU A 246 -38.31 9.40 -14.29
C GLU A 246 -38.52 7.94 -14.69
N SER A 247 -38.59 7.67 -16.00
CA SER A 247 -38.74 6.33 -16.58
C SER A 247 -38.03 6.21 -17.92
N ASP A 248 -37.41 5.07 -18.22
CA ASP A 248 -36.73 4.82 -19.50
C ASP A 248 -37.68 4.69 -20.71
N LEU A 249 -38.97 4.48 -20.44
CA LEU A 249 -40.01 4.27 -21.45
C LEU A 249 -41.16 5.28 -21.27
N PRO A 250 -40.94 6.57 -21.59
CA PRO A 250 -41.98 7.59 -21.48
C PRO A 250 -43.11 7.30 -22.48
N ARG A 251 -44.35 7.13 -21.99
CA ARG A 251 -45.52 6.84 -22.83
C ARG A 251 -46.44 8.04 -22.97
N GLU A 252 -47.11 8.11 -24.12
CA GLU A 252 -48.11 9.14 -24.40
C GLU A 252 -49.25 9.10 -23.37
N GLY A 253 -49.66 10.28 -22.88
CA GLY A 253 -50.73 10.45 -21.88
C GLY A 253 -50.29 10.29 -20.42
N GLU A 254 -49.07 9.83 -20.14
CA GLU A 254 -48.56 9.68 -18.77
C GLU A 254 -47.94 10.99 -18.24
N LYS A 255 -47.91 11.11 -16.91
CA LYS A 255 -47.07 12.10 -16.22
C LYS A 255 -45.63 11.67 -16.31
N PHE A 256 -44.73 12.62 -16.49
CA PHE A 256 -43.31 12.34 -16.64
C PHE A 256 -42.49 13.52 -16.13
N SER A 257 -41.29 13.25 -15.65
CA SER A 257 -40.38 14.29 -15.23
C SER A 257 -38.95 14.01 -15.67
N LEU A 258 -38.22 15.09 -15.96
CA LEU A 258 -36.78 15.07 -16.17
C LEU A 258 -36.13 15.74 -14.97
N ARG A 259 -35.20 15.06 -14.31
CA ARG A 259 -34.42 15.62 -13.20
C ARG A 259 -33.02 15.93 -13.68
N CYS A 260 -32.61 17.17 -13.49
CA CYS A 260 -31.25 17.63 -13.72
C CYS A 260 -30.43 17.52 -12.43
N SER A 261 -29.22 16.97 -12.53
CA SER A 261 -28.25 16.91 -11.44
C SER A 261 -26.93 17.46 -11.95
N GLY A 262 -26.31 18.38 -11.21
CA GLY A 262 -25.01 18.95 -11.56
C GLY A 262 -24.00 18.61 -10.48
N ASN A 263 -23.04 17.72 -10.73
CA ASN A 263 -21.98 17.43 -9.77
C ASN A 263 -20.89 18.51 -9.88
N GLY A 264 -20.78 19.38 -8.89
CA GLY A 264 -19.83 20.50 -8.86
C GLY A 264 -19.40 20.82 -7.43
N ASN A 265 -18.25 21.47 -7.27
CA ASN A 265 -17.86 22.06 -5.99
C ASN A 265 -17.65 23.58 -6.15
N PRO A 266 -18.54 24.42 -5.58
CA PRO A 266 -19.72 24.07 -4.77
C PRO A 266 -20.85 23.41 -5.58
N GLU A 267 -21.79 22.77 -4.90
CA GLU A 267 -22.98 22.18 -5.54
C GLU A 267 -23.86 23.29 -6.15
N PRO A 268 -24.30 23.17 -7.43
CA PRO A 268 -25.09 24.19 -8.11
C PRO A 268 -26.51 24.28 -7.53
N THR A 269 -26.98 25.51 -7.31
CA THR A 269 -28.35 25.78 -6.83
C THR A 269 -29.27 26.39 -7.89
N ASN A 270 -28.73 26.79 -9.03
CA ASN A 270 -29.47 27.41 -10.12
C ASN A 270 -29.47 26.49 -11.34
N TYR A 271 -30.67 26.13 -11.80
CA TYR A 271 -30.91 25.28 -12.96
C TYR A 271 -31.86 25.98 -13.92
N VAL A 272 -31.52 26.00 -15.20
CA VAL A 272 -32.32 26.60 -16.27
C VAL A 272 -32.58 25.54 -17.34
N TRP A 273 -33.85 25.34 -17.68
CA TRP A 273 -34.27 24.40 -18.71
C TRP A 273 -34.52 25.11 -20.03
N ASP A 274 -34.10 24.47 -21.11
CA ASP A 274 -34.32 24.92 -22.49
C ASP A 274 -34.63 23.72 -23.40
N LYS A 275 -35.22 23.99 -24.57
CA LYS A 275 -35.43 22.99 -25.63
C LYS A 275 -34.66 23.42 -26.87
N LYS A 276 -33.81 22.55 -27.40
CA LYS A 276 -32.90 22.89 -28.52
C LYS A 276 -33.64 23.30 -29.80
N ASP A 277 -34.84 22.73 -30.00
CA ASP A 277 -35.66 22.92 -31.20
C ASP A 277 -36.80 23.96 -31.01
N GLY A 278 -36.75 24.81 -29.97
CA GLY A 278 -37.73 25.88 -29.77
C GLY A 278 -38.04 26.17 -28.30
N GLU A 279 -39.20 26.77 -28.02
CA GLU A 279 -39.60 27.02 -26.64
C GLU A 279 -40.03 25.73 -25.92
N LEU A 280 -39.89 25.71 -24.59
CA LEU A 280 -40.41 24.63 -23.75
C LEU A 280 -41.92 24.44 -23.99
N PRO A 281 -42.44 23.21 -24.05
CA PRO A 281 -43.87 22.96 -24.20
C PRO A 281 -44.68 23.65 -23.09
N LEU A 282 -45.85 24.21 -23.42
CA LEU A 282 -46.71 24.94 -22.47
C LEU A 282 -47.12 24.11 -21.23
N LEU A 283 -47.17 22.78 -21.37
CA LEU A 283 -47.50 21.84 -20.30
C LEU A 283 -46.28 21.32 -19.54
N ALA A 284 -45.07 21.66 -19.98
CA ALA A 284 -43.82 21.36 -19.29
C ALA A 284 -43.49 22.52 -18.33
N LYS A 285 -43.52 22.25 -17.03
CA LYS A 285 -43.28 23.25 -15.99
C LYS A 285 -41.91 23.03 -15.35
N PRO A 286 -40.94 23.94 -15.54
CA PRO A 286 -39.67 23.87 -14.82
C PRO A 286 -39.90 24.26 -13.35
N ASP A 287 -39.35 23.44 -12.46
CA ASP A 287 -39.32 23.62 -11.00
C ASP A 287 -37.89 23.37 -10.51
N GLY A 288 -37.05 24.40 -10.63
CA GLY A 288 -35.62 24.33 -10.36
C GLY A 288 -34.96 23.20 -11.17
N ALA A 289 -34.45 22.20 -10.46
CA ALA A 289 -33.76 21.05 -11.03
C ALA A 289 -34.69 20.06 -11.76
N VAL A 290 -36.02 20.19 -11.70
CA VAL A 290 -36.96 19.22 -12.29
C VAL A 290 -37.85 19.87 -13.34
N LEU A 291 -37.93 19.29 -14.53
CA LEU A 291 -38.90 19.66 -15.56
C LEU A 291 -40.06 18.66 -15.54
N ASN A 292 -41.25 19.13 -15.15
CA ASN A 292 -42.44 18.30 -14.98
C ASN A 292 -43.37 18.38 -16.20
N PHE A 293 -43.72 17.24 -16.78
CA PHE A 293 -44.72 17.08 -17.83
C PHE A 293 -46.01 16.53 -17.21
N LEU A 294 -47.10 17.29 -17.30
CA LEU A 294 -48.42 16.88 -16.78
C LEU A 294 -49.02 15.71 -17.57
N THR A 295 -48.83 15.73 -18.89
CA THR A 295 -49.27 14.70 -19.84
C THR A 295 -48.34 14.72 -21.04
N LEU A 296 -47.64 13.63 -21.31
CA LEU A 296 -46.75 13.53 -22.48
C LEU A 296 -47.53 13.43 -23.79
N ASN A 297 -47.07 14.15 -24.80
CA ASN A 297 -47.54 14.08 -26.19
C ASN A 297 -46.37 13.78 -27.14
N LYS A 298 -46.62 13.14 -28.29
CA LYS A 298 -45.61 12.98 -29.36
C LYS A 298 -45.04 14.31 -29.86
N SER A 299 -45.74 15.43 -29.73
CA SER A 299 -45.20 16.76 -30.04
C SER A 299 -44.10 17.22 -29.08
N ASP A 300 -44.02 16.62 -27.89
CA ASP A 300 -43.03 16.98 -26.86
C ASP A 300 -41.65 16.35 -27.12
N ASN A 301 -41.55 15.48 -28.13
CA ASN A 301 -40.29 14.94 -28.61
C ASN A 301 -39.29 16.06 -28.94
N GLY A 302 -38.02 15.79 -28.66
CA GLY A 302 -36.92 16.72 -28.92
C GLY A 302 -35.80 16.59 -27.90
N VAL A 303 -34.82 17.48 -28.04
CA VAL A 303 -33.66 17.53 -27.14
C VAL A 303 -33.89 18.61 -26.09
N TYR A 304 -33.95 18.19 -24.83
CA TYR A 304 -34.05 19.06 -23.67
C TYR A 304 -32.66 19.31 -23.11
N VAL A 305 -32.38 20.58 -22.80
CA VAL A 305 -31.10 21.04 -22.27
C VAL A 305 -31.33 21.60 -20.88
N CYS A 306 -30.50 21.21 -19.92
CA CYS A 306 -30.45 21.81 -18.61
C CYS A 306 -29.10 22.49 -18.43
N HIS A 307 -29.11 23.76 -18.06
CA HIS A 307 -27.92 24.54 -17.70
C HIS A 307 -27.81 24.63 -16.17
N ALA A 308 -26.61 24.45 -15.63
CA ALA A 308 -26.33 24.63 -14.22
C ALA A 308 -25.10 25.51 -13.99
N ASP A 309 -25.20 26.39 -12.99
CA ASP A 309 -24.13 27.31 -12.59
C ASP A 309 -23.90 27.21 -11.08
N ASN A 310 -22.63 27.08 -10.68
CA ASN A 310 -22.20 27.05 -9.28
C ASN A 310 -21.30 28.24 -8.88
N GLY A 311 -21.18 29.27 -9.73
CA GLY A 311 -20.32 30.43 -9.52
C GLY A 311 -18.84 30.20 -9.87
N ILE A 312 -18.41 28.94 -10.07
CA ILE A 312 -17.06 28.60 -10.55
C ILE A 312 -17.05 28.47 -12.08
N GLY A 313 -18.14 27.95 -12.63
CA GLY A 313 -18.41 27.88 -14.07
C GLY A 313 -19.82 27.38 -14.35
N ASN A 314 -20.16 27.32 -15.64
CA ASN A 314 -21.45 26.87 -16.15
C ASN A 314 -21.24 25.62 -17.02
N SER A 315 -22.15 24.66 -16.93
CA SER A 315 -22.21 23.53 -17.85
C SER A 315 -23.65 23.15 -18.18
N GLN A 316 -23.80 22.30 -19.20
CA GLN A 316 -25.10 21.86 -19.66
C GLN A 316 -25.14 20.35 -19.91
N GLY A 317 -26.29 19.76 -19.65
CA GLY A 317 -26.61 18.38 -20.03
C GLY A 317 -27.71 18.39 -21.09
N GLU A 318 -27.67 17.42 -22.00
CA GLU A 318 -28.71 17.21 -23.02
C GLU A 318 -29.38 15.86 -22.81
N TYR A 319 -30.70 15.80 -23.00
CA TYR A 319 -31.47 14.56 -22.99
C TYR A 319 -32.48 14.55 -24.14
N THR A 320 -32.47 13.47 -24.91
CA THR A 320 -33.41 13.28 -26.03
C THR A 320 -34.65 12.55 -25.53
N LEU A 321 -35.79 13.26 -25.48
CA LEU A 321 -37.07 12.68 -25.14
C LEU A 321 -37.72 12.03 -26.37
N LEU A 322 -38.05 10.75 -26.26
CA LEU A 322 -38.77 9.99 -27.27
C LEU A 322 -40.00 9.30 -26.66
N VAL A 323 -41.16 9.92 -26.82
CA VAL A 323 -42.45 9.43 -26.34
C VAL A 323 -42.90 8.22 -27.15
N GLN A 324 -43.13 7.12 -26.45
CA GLN A 324 -43.58 5.84 -26.99
C GLN A 324 -45.08 5.83 -27.20
N ASP A 325 -45.50 5.17 -28.28
CA ASP A 325 -46.90 4.86 -28.53
C ASP A 325 -47.31 3.64 -27.69
N PRO A 326 -48.36 3.72 -26.86
CA PRO A 326 -48.85 2.57 -26.10
C PRO A 326 -49.22 1.36 -27.00
N THR A 327 -49.45 1.59 -28.29
CA THR A 327 -49.87 0.58 -29.28
C THR A 327 -48.70 -0.11 -30.00
N ALA A 328 -47.46 0.37 -29.86
CA ALA A 328 -46.30 -0.16 -30.57
C ALA A 328 -45.61 -1.36 -29.86
N MET A 329 -46.02 -1.70 -28.64
CA MET A 329 -45.46 -2.81 -27.84
C MET A 329 -46.03 -4.21 -28.17
N SER A 330 -46.61 -4.41 -29.35
CA SER A 330 -47.21 -5.70 -29.73
C SER A 330 -46.68 -6.29 -31.05
N THR A 331 -45.41 -6.08 -31.42
CA THR A 331 -44.82 -6.71 -32.62
C THR A 331 -43.35 -7.15 -32.48
N THR A 332 -42.96 -7.73 -31.33
CA THR A 332 -41.66 -8.42 -31.19
C THR A 332 -41.75 -9.82 -30.58
N SER A 333 -42.87 -10.52 -30.72
CA SER A 333 -42.96 -11.98 -30.44
C SER A 333 -42.75 -12.87 -31.68
N GLY A 334 -42.43 -12.28 -32.84
CA GLY A 334 -42.30 -13.01 -34.10
C GLY A 334 -41.01 -13.83 -34.28
N MET A 335 -40.03 -13.71 -33.36
CA MET A 335 -38.70 -14.32 -33.54
C MET A 335 -38.47 -15.63 -32.78
N ASP A 336 -39.39 -16.06 -31.91
CA ASP A 336 -39.21 -17.30 -31.15
C ASP A 336 -39.82 -18.53 -31.83
N HIS A 337 -40.84 -18.40 -32.68
CA HIS A 337 -41.46 -19.57 -33.31
C HIS A 337 -40.58 -20.27 -34.37
N ALA A 338 -39.77 -19.52 -35.12
CA ALA A 338 -38.89 -20.10 -36.14
C ALA A 338 -37.69 -20.84 -35.52
N VAL A 339 -37.12 -20.29 -34.44
CA VAL A 339 -36.00 -20.91 -33.71
C VAL A 339 -36.49 -22.13 -32.93
N ILE A 340 -37.63 -22.01 -32.23
CA ILE A 340 -38.25 -23.15 -31.53
C ILE A 340 -38.63 -24.23 -32.55
N GLY A 341 -39.20 -23.88 -33.71
CA GLY A 341 -39.49 -24.84 -34.78
C GLY A 341 -38.25 -25.54 -35.33
N GLY A 342 -37.15 -24.81 -35.52
CA GLY A 342 -35.87 -25.36 -35.95
C GLY A 342 -35.26 -26.34 -34.93
N VAL A 343 -35.26 -25.97 -33.65
CA VAL A 343 -34.75 -26.84 -32.56
C VAL A 343 -35.59 -28.10 -32.44
N VAL A 344 -36.92 -27.98 -32.49
CA VAL A 344 -37.82 -29.14 -32.45
C VAL A 344 -37.58 -30.06 -33.65
N ALA A 345 -37.43 -29.51 -34.87
CA ALA A 345 -37.14 -30.30 -36.06
C ALA A 345 -35.82 -31.07 -35.97
N VAL A 346 -34.76 -30.44 -35.42
CA VAL A 346 -33.46 -31.09 -35.21
C VAL A 346 -33.56 -32.21 -34.18
N ILE A 347 -34.28 -32.00 -33.07
CA ILE A 347 -34.48 -33.02 -32.04
C ILE A 347 -35.24 -34.23 -32.64
N VAL A 348 -36.32 -33.99 -33.38
CA VAL A 348 -37.09 -35.05 -34.04
C VAL A 348 -36.22 -35.82 -35.04
N PHE A 349 -35.39 -35.12 -35.83
CA PHE A 349 -34.48 -35.75 -36.79
C PHE A 349 -33.41 -36.62 -36.10
N ILE A 350 -32.86 -36.15 -34.99
CA ILE A 350 -31.89 -36.92 -34.18
C ILE A 350 -32.54 -38.18 -33.61
N LEU A 351 -33.74 -38.06 -33.03
CA LEU A 351 -34.47 -39.22 -32.50
C LEU A 351 -34.80 -40.25 -33.59
N LEU A 352 -35.19 -39.78 -34.79
CA LEU A 352 -35.49 -40.66 -35.91
C LEU A 352 -34.24 -41.37 -36.44
N CYS A 353 -33.10 -40.66 -36.52
CA CYS A 353 -31.81 -41.26 -36.81
C CYS A 353 -31.40 -42.31 -35.76
N LEU A 354 -31.57 -42.02 -34.48
CA LEU A 354 -31.28 -42.96 -33.39
C LEU A 354 -32.15 -44.21 -33.47
N LEU A 355 -33.44 -44.08 -33.78
CA LEU A 355 -34.34 -45.22 -33.98
C LEU A 355 -33.94 -46.07 -35.18
N ILE A 356 -33.50 -45.47 -36.28
CA ILE A 356 -32.99 -46.22 -37.45
C ILE A 356 -31.69 -46.95 -37.08
N VAL A 357 -30.78 -46.31 -36.35
CA VAL A 357 -29.53 -46.93 -35.89
C VAL A 357 -29.81 -48.06 -34.90
N LEU A 358 -30.71 -47.87 -33.93
CA LEU A 358 -31.15 -48.92 -33.00
C LEU A 358 -31.84 -50.07 -33.74
N GLY A 359 -32.70 -49.76 -34.71
CA GLY A 359 -33.34 -50.76 -35.56
C GLY A 359 -32.31 -51.60 -36.31
N ARG A 360 -31.32 -50.96 -36.95
CA ARG A 360 -30.22 -51.68 -37.62
C ARG A 360 -29.32 -52.44 -36.65
N TYR A 361 -29.10 -51.92 -35.44
CA TYR A 361 -28.33 -52.57 -34.39
C TYR A 361 -29.03 -53.85 -33.91
N LEU A 362 -30.33 -53.77 -33.61
CA LEU A 362 -31.14 -54.92 -33.19
C LEU A 362 -31.32 -55.95 -34.32
N ILE A 363 -31.42 -55.52 -35.58
CA ILE A 363 -31.43 -56.43 -36.73
C ILE A 363 -30.07 -57.13 -36.90
N ARG A 364 -28.95 -56.43 -36.65
CA ARG A 364 -27.60 -57.02 -36.70
C ARG A 364 -27.33 -58.01 -35.57
N HIS A 365 -27.89 -57.80 -34.39
CA HIS A 365 -27.62 -58.66 -33.22
C HIS A 365 -28.65 -59.77 -32.96
N LYS A 366 -29.71 -59.89 -33.78
CA LYS A 366 -30.66 -61.01 -33.73
C LYS A 366 -30.14 -62.35 -34.29
N GLY A 367 -28.83 -62.46 -34.54
CA GLY A 367 -28.19 -63.62 -35.16
C GLY A 367 -27.46 -64.59 -34.23
N THR A 368 -27.35 -64.35 -32.91
CA THR A 368 -26.57 -65.26 -32.02
C THR A 368 -27.03 -65.24 -30.56
N TYR A 369 -28.20 -65.80 -30.25
CA TYR A 369 -28.47 -66.38 -28.91
C TYR A 369 -29.58 -67.45 -28.97
N LEU A 370 -29.16 -68.68 -29.23
CA LEU A 370 -29.80 -69.95 -28.84
C LEU A 370 -28.67 -71.00 -29.00
N THR A 371 -28.01 -71.44 -27.94
CA THR A 371 -28.37 -72.63 -27.13
C THR A 371 -27.38 -72.66 -25.96
N HIS A 372 -27.82 -72.87 -24.71
CA HIS A 372 -27.86 -74.18 -24.03
C HIS A 372 -28.72 -73.99 -22.75
N GLU A 373 -29.91 -74.59 -22.67
CA GLU A 373 -30.24 -75.84 -21.93
C GLU A 373 -29.66 -75.96 -20.50
N ALA A 374 -30.35 -76.40 -19.45
CA ALA A 374 -31.75 -76.73 -19.13
C ALA A 374 -31.78 -77.17 -17.65
N LYS A 375 -32.74 -76.70 -16.84
CA LYS A 375 -33.29 -77.29 -15.59
C LYS A 375 -34.22 -76.24 -14.96
N GLY A 376 -35.52 -76.40 -14.72
CA GLY A 376 -36.36 -77.59 -14.57
C GLY A 376 -36.83 -77.69 -13.10
N SER A 377 -37.97 -77.06 -12.77
CA SER A 377 -38.96 -77.34 -11.70
C SER A 377 -39.69 -76.03 -11.35
N ASP A 378 -40.90 -75.77 -11.82
CA ASP A 378 -42.21 -76.27 -11.35
C ASP A 378 -42.87 -75.29 -10.34
N ASP A 379 -44.12 -74.96 -10.70
CA ASP A 379 -45.25 -74.52 -9.89
C ASP A 379 -45.26 -73.13 -9.21
N ALA A 380 -46.08 -72.24 -9.79
CA ALA A 380 -46.90 -71.31 -9.02
C ALA A 380 -48.18 -72.06 -8.57
N PRO A 381 -48.78 -71.73 -7.42
CA PRO A 381 -49.94 -70.82 -7.50
C PRO A 381 -50.24 -69.94 -6.25
N ASP A 382 -51.04 -68.91 -6.53
CA ASP A 382 -52.11 -68.29 -5.72
C ASP A 382 -51.86 -67.57 -4.38
N ALA A 383 -52.07 -66.26 -4.46
CA ALA A 383 -53.12 -65.45 -3.82
C ALA A 383 -53.52 -65.60 -2.33
N ASP A 384 -53.72 -64.42 -1.74
CA ASP A 384 -54.61 -64.01 -0.64
C ASP A 384 -54.32 -64.44 0.81
N THR A 385 -54.15 -63.42 1.67
CA THR A 385 -54.98 -63.07 2.87
C THR A 385 -54.17 -62.07 3.74
N ALA A 386 -54.59 -60.81 3.90
CA ALA A 386 -55.66 -60.28 4.78
C ALA A 386 -55.27 -60.19 6.27
N ILE A 387 -55.68 -59.06 6.91
CA ILE A 387 -56.03 -58.87 8.34
C ILE A 387 -54.86 -58.49 9.30
N ILE A 388 -54.91 -57.56 10.27
CA ILE A 388 -55.84 -56.53 10.81
C ILE A 388 -55.06 -55.67 11.85
N ASN A 389 -55.43 -54.39 11.96
CA ASN A 389 -55.42 -53.42 13.10
C ASN A 389 -54.24 -53.18 14.07
N ALA A 390 -54.24 -51.90 14.48
CA ALA A 390 -54.16 -51.37 15.87
C ALA A 390 -52.86 -50.66 16.28
N GLU A 391 -52.92 -49.32 16.22
CA GLU A 391 -53.02 -48.40 17.38
C GLU A 391 -51.93 -48.42 18.49
N GLY A 392 -51.53 -47.21 18.88
CA GLY A 392 -50.70 -46.88 20.04
C GLY A 392 -49.26 -46.52 19.65
N GLY A 393 -48.65 -45.40 20.01
CA GLY A 393 -48.91 -44.46 21.08
C GLY A 393 -47.54 -44.05 21.67
N HIS A 394 -47.22 -42.77 21.59
CA HIS A 394 -46.34 -41.95 22.45
C HIS A 394 -45.08 -42.57 23.11
N SER A 395 -43.91 -41.95 22.92
CA SER A 395 -43.27 -41.03 23.90
C SER A 395 -41.74 -40.93 23.75
N GLY A 396 -41.21 -39.70 23.82
CA GLY A 396 -40.10 -39.39 24.73
C GLY A 396 -38.69 -39.09 24.17
N ALA A 397 -38.12 -38.00 24.70
CA ALA A 397 -36.72 -37.54 24.76
C ALA A 397 -36.14 -36.85 23.50
N GLU A 398 -36.07 -35.51 23.41
CA GLU A 398 -35.19 -34.53 24.10
C GLU A 398 -33.67 -34.79 23.96
N ASP A 399 -32.99 -33.94 23.17
CA ASP A 399 -31.71 -33.26 23.48
C ASP A 399 -31.38 -32.27 22.34
N LYS A 400 -31.62 -30.96 22.47
CA LYS A 400 -30.80 -29.88 23.06
C LYS A 400 -29.47 -29.54 22.34
N LYS A 401 -29.46 -28.28 21.83
CA LYS A 401 -28.39 -27.26 21.91
C LYS A 401 -27.15 -27.49 21.01
N GLU A 402 -26.48 -26.49 20.45
CA GLU A 402 -26.46 -25.04 20.69
C GLU A 402 -25.85 -24.36 19.45
N TYR A 403 -26.31 -23.14 19.16
CA TYR A 403 -25.65 -22.19 18.27
C TYR A 403 -24.53 -21.51 19.03
N PHE A 404 -23.42 -21.14 18.38
CA PHE A 404 -22.80 -19.83 18.57
C PHE A 404 -21.99 -19.45 17.32
N ILE A 405 -21.95 -18.14 17.13
CA ILE A 405 -21.53 -17.31 15.99
C ILE A 405 -20.05 -17.48 15.64
#